data_AF-A0A0G0M0W1-F1
#
_entry.id   AF-A0A0G0M0W1-F1
#
_cell.length_a   1.000
_cell.length_b   1.000
_cell.length_c   1.000
_cell.angle_alpha   90.00
_cell.angle_beta   90.00
_cell.angle_gamma   90.00
#
_symmetry.space_group_name_H-M   'P 1'
#
loop_
_entity.id
_entity.type
_entity.pdbx_description
1 polymer ?
#
loop_
_entity_poly.entity_id
_entity_poly.type
_entity_poly.pdbx_seq_one_letter_code
_entity_poly.pdbx_strand_id
1 'polypeptide(L)'
;MLWENIYMNTPLIISIVILLLLVFLWFTYNSLVVLRERIKEALSQIDVQLKRRTDLIPNLIETVKGYAKHEREAFEKVTQARANMLKAETPQQKAKANNMLEGALKSIFAVAEAYPDLKASNNFLNLQEELTDTENKISYSRQFYNSNVLAYNSSIKTFPAMIFANMFGFKESEFFETEEEAKKEVKVQF
;
A
#
# COMPACT_ATOMS: atom_id res chain seq x y z
N MET A 1 -7.29 65.39 0.31
CA MET A 1 -6.32 64.87 1.29
C MET A 1 -6.65 63.47 1.83
N LEU A 2 -7.74 63.22 2.58
CA LEU A 2 -8.03 61.83 3.06
C LEU A 2 -8.48 60.87 1.93
N TRP A 3 -9.23 61.36 0.94
CA TRP A 3 -9.75 60.54 -0.17
C TRP A 3 -8.67 60.14 -1.20
N GLU A 4 -7.71 61.02 -1.51
CA GLU A 4 -6.60 60.71 -2.43
C GLU A 4 -5.69 59.60 -1.90
N ASN A 5 -5.49 59.54 -0.59
CA ASN A 5 -4.66 58.52 0.05
C ASN A 5 -5.32 57.12 -0.02
N ILE A 6 -6.66 57.08 0.01
CA ILE A 6 -7.41 55.83 -0.17
C ILE A 6 -7.25 55.32 -1.61
N TYR A 7 -7.44 56.17 -2.62
CA TYR A 7 -7.29 55.78 -4.03
C TYR A 7 -5.85 55.42 -4.43
N MET A 8 -4.84 56.01 -3.78
CA MET A 8 -3.43 55.68 -4.04
C MET A 8 -3.01 54.34 -3.40
N ASN A 9 -3.65 53.96 -2.28
CA ASN A 9 -3.34 52.72 -1.56
C ASN A 9 -4.20 51.51 -1.98
N THR A 10 -5.37 51.71 -2.62
CA THR A 10 -6.20 50.61 -3.14
C THR A 10 -5.50 49.68 -4.14
N PRO A 11 -4.71 50.14 -5.15
CA PRO A 11 -3.99 49.21 -6.04
C PRO A 11 -2.91 48.41 -5.30
N LEU A 12 -2.29 49.01 -4.27
CA LEU A 12 -1.29 48.35 -3.43
C LEU A 12 -1.94 47.27 -2.56
N ILE A 13 -3.10 47.55 -1.96
CA ILE A 13 -3.89 46.56 -1.20
C ILE A 13 -4.32 45.40 -2.11
N ILE A 14 -4.84 45.68 -3.30
CA ILE A 14 -5.24 44.65 -4.28
C ILE A 14 -4.03 43.78 -4.65
N SER A 15 -2.87 44.39 -4.92
CA SER A 15 -1.65 43.66 -5.27
C SER A 15 -1.17 42.75 -4.13
N ILE A 16 -1.24 43.22 -2.88
CA ILE A 16 -0.90 42.40 -1.70
C ILE A 16 -1.87 41.22 -1.56
N VAL A 17 -3.18 41.45 -1.73
CA VAL A 17 -4.19 40.38 -1.64
C VAL A 17 -3.96 39.32 -2.74
N ILE A 18 -3.67 39.74 -3.97
CA ILE A 18 -3.34 38.82 -5.07
C ILE A 18 -2.08 38.03 -4.75
N LEU A 19 -1.04 38.68 -4.22
CA LEU A 19 0.21 38.01 -3.84
C LEU A 19 -0.03 36.94 -2.76
N LEU A 20 -0.79 37.28 -1.71
CA LEU A 20 -1.15 36.33 -0.65
C LEU A 20 -1.94 35.14 -1.19
N LEU A 21 -2.87 35.39 -2.12
CA LEU A 21 -3.65 34.35 -2.78
C LEU A 21 -2.75 33.43 -3.61
N LEU A 22 -1.81 33.96 -4.39
CA LEU A 22 -0.86 33.17 -5.17
C LEU A 22 0.06 32.31 -4.28
N VAL A 23 0.57 32.88 -3.18
CA VAL A 23 1.39 32.14 -2.21
C VAL A 23 0.60 31.00 -1.58
N PHE A 24 -0.65 31.27 -1.18
CA PHE A 24 -1.54 30.25 -0.64
C PHE A 24 -1.85 29.12 -1.64
N LEU A 25 -2.06 29.46 -2.91
CA LEU A 25 -2.24 28.50 -4.00
C LEU A 25 -1.00 27.60 -4.16
N TRP A 26 0.18 28.22 -4.18
CA TRP A 26 1.45 27.50 -4.26
C TRP A 26 1.58 26.49 -3.12
N PHE A 27 1.36 26.91 -1.87
CA PHE A 27 1.49 26.03 -0.71
C PHE A 27 0.50 24.85 -0.77
N THR A 28 -0.76 25.12 -1.13
CA THR A 28 -1.79 24.09 -1.18
C THR A 28 -1.49 23.05 -2.27
N TYR A 29 -1.12 23.51 -3.47
CA TYR A 29 -0.75 22.62 -4.58
C TYR A 29 0.46 21.75 -4.21
N ASN A 30 1.53 22.34 -3.68
CA ASN A 30 2.73 21.60 -3.30
C ASN A 30 2.47 20.59 -2.18
N SER A 31 1.61 20.92 -1.21
CA SER A 31 1.20 19.98 -0.16
C SER A 31 0.52 18.73 -0.74
N LEU A 32 -0.40 18.91 -1.69
CA LEU A 32 -1.08 17.79 -2.37
C LEU A 32 -0.12 16.94 -3.21
N VAL A 33 0.86 17.55 -3.88
CA VAL A 33 1.91 16.85 -4.62
C VAL A 33 2.76 16.00 -3.67
N VAL A 34 3.18 16.56 -2.54
CA VAL A 34 3.95 15.83 -1.52
C VAL A 34 3.18 14.62 -0.99
N LEU A 35 1.89 14.76 -0.70
CA LEU A 35 1.06 13.64 -0.25
C LEU A 35 0.96 12.54 -1.32
N ARG A 36 0.82 12.90 -2.59
CA ARG A 36 0.82 11.93 -3.69
C ARG A 36 2.15 11.19 -3.81
N GLU A 37 3.28 11.87 -3.68
CA GLU A 37 4.60 11.22 -3.72
C GLU A 37 4.81 10.28 -2.53
N ARG A 38 4.32 10.63 -1.32
CA ARG A 38 4.36 9.74 -0.16
C ARG A 38 3.57 8.45 -0.36
N ILE A 39 2.42 8.52 -1.05
CA ILE A 39 1.65 7.32 -1.41
C ILE A 39 2.46 6.41 -2.34
N LYS A 40 3.11 6.97 -3.36
CA LYS A 40 3.97 6.20 -4.28
C LYS A 40 5.14 5.56 -3.56
N GLU A 41 5.79 6.30 -2.67
CA GLU A 41 6.88 5.80 -1.83
C GLU A 41 6.41 4.62 -0.97
N ALA A 42 5.29 4.80 -0.25
CA ALA A 42 4.72 3.74 0.59
C ALA A 42 4.32 2.50 -0.21
N LEU A 43 3.77 2.67 -1.43
CA LEU A 43 3.45 1.56 -2.31
C LEU A 43 4.71 0.80 -2.76
N SER A 44 5.78 1.53 -3.10
CA SER A 44 7.08 0.94 -3.46
C SER A 44 7.65 0.09 -2.31
N GLN A 45 7.49 0.53 -1.05
CA GLN A 45 7.91 -0.25 0.11
C GLN A 45 7.15 -1.59 0.20
N ILE A 46 5.84 -1.59 -0.08
CA ILE A 46 5.03 -2.83 -0.16
C ILE A 46 5.57 -3.73 -1.28
N ASP A 47 5.82 -3.17 -2.47
CA ASP A 47 6.29 -3.93 -3.63
C ASP A 47 7.61 -4.66 -3.39
N VAL A 48 8.54 -4.02 -2.66
CA VAL A 48 9.81 -4.65 -2.27
C VAL A 48 9.55 -5.90 -1.40
N GLN A 49 8.63 -5.83 -0.44
CA GLN A 49 8.33 -6.97 0.43
C GLN A 49 7.55 -8.08 -0.30
N LEU A 50 6.58 -7.72 -1.14
CA LEU A 50 5.86 -8.69 -1.98
C LEU A 50 6.80 -9.44 -2.92
N LYS A 51 7.76 -8.73 -3.51
CA LYS A 51 8.81 -9.32 -4.33
C LYS A 51 9.68 -10.27 -3.53
N ARG A 52 10.20 -9.83 -2.37
CA ARG A 52 11.00 -10.70 -1.48
C ARG A 52 10.26 -11.99 -1.15
N ARG A 53 8.98 -11.89 -0.74
CA ARG A 53 8.15 -13.07 -0.43
C ARG A 53 8.05 -14.02 -1.62
N THR A 54 7.83 -13.48 -2.80
CA THR A 54 7.70 -14.23 -4.06
C THR A 54 9.00 -14.91 -4.50
N ASP A 55 10.14 -14.29 -4.22
CA ASP A 55 11.47 -14.79 -4.54
C ASP A 55 11.91 -15.92 -3.60
N LEU A 56 11.37 -15.99 -2.37
CA LEU A 56 11.63 -17.08 -1.41
C LEU A 56 10.86 -18.37 -1.73
N ILE A 57 9.75 -18.28 -2.48
CA ILE A 57 8.86 -19.42 -2.76
C ILE A 57 9.56 -20.61 -3.41
N PRO A 58 10.40 -20.45 -4.46
CA PRO A 58 11.07 -21.59 -5.10
C PRO A 58 11.96 -22.36 -4.11
N ASN A 59 12.71 -21.64 -3.28
CA ASN A 59 13.58 -22.25 -2.27
C ASN A 59 12.77 -23.00 -1.20
N LEU A 60 11.62 -22.46 -0.79
CA LEU A 60 10.69 -23.15 0.10
C LEU A 60 10.19 -24.46 -0.53
N ILE A 61 9.72 -24.40 -1.79
CA ILE A 61 9.20 -25.57 -2.49
C ILE A 61 10.28 -26.65 -2.62
N GLU A 62 11.49 -26.30 -3.02
CA GLU A 62 12.58 -27.27 -3.16
C GLU A 62 13.00 -27.89 -1.81
N THR A 63 13.03 -27.08 -0.75
CA THR A 63 13.29 -27.56 0.62
C THR A 63 12.22 -28.57 1.04
N VAL A 64 10.94 -28.25 0.87
CA VAL A 64 9.83 -29.14 1.26
C VAL A 64 9.79 -30.41 0.40
N LYS A 65 10.04 -30.31 -0.91
CA LYS A 65 10.15 -31.48 -1.81
C LYS A 65 11.27 -32.44 -1.40
N GLY A 66 12.32 -31.97 -0.73
CA GLY A 66 13.38 -32.84 -0.19
C GLY A 66 12.83 -33.92 0.75
N TYR A 67 11.73 -33.62 1.46
CA TYR A 67 11.15 -34.48 2.50
C TYR A 67 9.75 -34.99 2.13
N ALA A 68 8.93 -34.17 1.47
CA ALA A 68 7.49 -34.41 1.26
C ALA A 68 7.12 -34.39 -0.24
N LYS A 69 7.66 -35.35 -1.02
CA LYS A 69 7.50 -35.39 -2.49
C LYS A 69 6.07 -35.62 -2.98
N HIS A 70 5.20 -36.18 -2.15
CA HIS A 70 3.84 -36.56 -2.53
C HIS A 70 2.81 -35.42 -2.38
N GLU A 71 3.21 -34.27 -1.84
CA GLU A 71 2.36 -33.11 -1.54
C GLU A 71 2.09 -32.22 -2.76
N ARG A 72 1.71 -32.83 -3.88
CA ARG A 72 1.55 -32.14 -5.17
C ARG A 72 0.54 -31.00 -5.10
N GLU A 73 -0.58 -31.23 -4.43
CA GLU A 73 -1.64 -30.22 -4.30
C GLU A 73 -1.14 -28.96 -3.56
N ALA A 74 -0.33 -29.14 -2.51
CA ALA A 74 0.23 -28.02 -1.76
C ALA A 74 1.23 -27.22 -2.63
N PHE A 75 2.10 -27.91 -3.38
CA PHE A 75 3.05 -27.25 -4.29
C PHE A 75 2.35 -26.52 -5.44
N GLU A 76 1.28 -27.10 -6.00
CA GLU A 76 0.50 -26.48 -7.06
C GLU A 76 -0.18 -25.19 -6.56
N LYS A 77 -0.85 -25.24 -5.40
CA LYS A 77 -1.49 -24.07 -4.78
C LYS A 77 -0.51 -22.92 -4.58
N VAL A 78 0.67 -23.19 -4.03
CA VAL A 78 1.69 -22.16 -3.79
C VAL A 78 2.28 -21.64 -5.10
N THR A 79 2.50 -22.51 -6.09
CA THR A 79 3.03 -22.12 -7.40
C THR A 79 2.04 -21.23 -8.15
N GLN A 80 0.74 -21.56 -8.11
CA GLN A 80 -0.32 -20.75 -8.69
C GLN A 80 -0.46 -19.41 -7.97
N ALA A 81 -0.44 -19.40 -6.63
CA ALA A 81 -0.51 -18.16 -5.87
C ALA A 81 0.69 -17.24 -6.14
N ARG A 82 1.90 -17.81 -6.28
CA ARG A 82 3.11 -17.08 -6.73
C ARG A 82 2.92 -16.49 -8.13
N ALA A 83 2.39 -17.26 -9.07
CA ALA A 83 2.14 -16.79 -10.43
C ALA A 83 1.11 -15.65 -10.46
N ASN A 84 0.08 -15.71 -9.60
CA ASN A 84 -0.90 -14.63 -9.46
C ASN A 84 -0.27 -13.35 -8.88
N MET A 85 0.64 -13.49 -7.91
CA MET A 85 1.39 -12.35 -7.37
C MET A 85 2.22 -11.64 -8.43
N LEU A 86 2.92 -12.39 -9.29
CA LEU A 86 3.73 -11.84 -10.37
C LEU A 86 2.92 -11.12 -11.46
N LYS A 87 1.62 -11.41 -11.58
CA LYS A 87 0.71 -10.80 -12.55
C LYS A 87 -0.05 -9.60 -12.00
N ALA A 88 0.02 -9.34 -10.70
CA ALA A 88 -0.75 -8.30 -10.04
C ALA A 88 -0.10 -6.92 -10.26
N GLU A 89 -0.84 -5.98 -10.85
CA GLU A 89 -0.33 -4.66 -11.21
C GLU A 89 -0.85 -3.57 -10.26
N THR A 90 -2.15 -3.60 -9.93
CA THR A 90 -2.77 -2.58 -9.07
C THR A 90 -2.64 -2.93 -7.57
N PRO A 91 -2.74 -1.93 -6.66
CA PRO A 91 -2.74 -2.18 -5.22
C PRO A 91 -3.75 -3.25 -4.76
N GLN A 92 -4.96 -3.27 -5.31
CA GLN A 92 -6.00 -4.26 -4.98
C GLN A 92 -5.66 -5.64 -5.50
N GLN A 93 -5.17 -5.72 -6.75
CA GLN A 93 -4.74 -6.99 -7.31
C GLN A 93 -3.61 -7.59 -6.47
N LYS A 94 -2.66 -6.75 -6.04
CA LYS A 94 -1.55 -7.14 -5.17
C LYS A 94 -2.04 -7.57 -3.80
N ALA A 95 -2.96 -6.82 -3.17
CA ALA A 95 -3.56 -7.18 -1.89
C ALA A 95 -4.28 -8.55 -1.96
N LYS A 96 -5.11 -8.75 -3.00
CA LYS A 96 -5.82 -10.01 -3.23
C LYS A 96 -4.86 -11.18 -3.46
N ALA A 97 -3.88 -11.00 -4.35
CA ALA A 97 -2.89 -12.03 -4.62
C ALA A 97 -2.05 -12.35 -3.37
N ASN A 98 -1.79 -11.36 -2.50
CA ASN A 98 -1.01 -11.56 -1.28
C ASN A 98 -1.77 -12.43 -0.29
N ASN A 99 -3.06 -12.16 -0.11
CA ASN A 99 -3.92 -12.96 0.77
C ASN A 99 -4.05 -14.40 0.25
N MET A 100 -4.12 -14.61 -1.07
CA MET A 100 -4.08 -15.96 -1.66
C MET A 100 -2.74 -16.66 -1.39
N LEU A 101 -1.62 -15.95 -1.53
CA LEU A 101 -0.29 -16.48 -1.25
C LEU A 101 -0.11 -16.84 0.22
N GLU A 102 -0.59 -16.00 1.13
CA GLU A 102 -0.59 -16.26 2.57
C GLU A 102 -1.37 -17.54 2.90
N GLY A 103 -2.57 -17.72 2.33
CA GLY A 103 -3.37 -18.93 2.49
C GLY A 103 -2.66 -20.19 1.95
N ALA A 104 -2.01 -20.08 0.79
CA ALA A 104 -1.25 -21.17 0.21
C ALA A 104 -0.03 -21.55 1.06
N LEU A 105 0.69 -20.57 1.61
CA LEU A 105 1.83 -20.79 2.52
C LEU A 105 1.41 -21.50 3.82
N LYS A 106 0.25 -21.15 4.38
CA LYS A 106 -0.32 -21.87 5.54
C LYS A 106 -0.50 -23.37 5.24
N SER A 107 -0.85 -23.72 4.00
CA SER A 107 -0.97 -25.13 3.59
C SER A 107 0.38 -25.84 3.59
N ILE A 108 1.47 -25.19 3.17
CA ILE A 108 2.83 -25.75 3.25
C ILE A 108 3.29 -25.93 4.70
N PHE A 109 2.98 -24.97 5.57
CA PHE A 109 3.32 -25.10 6.99
C PHE A 109 2.53 -26.23 7.66
N ALA A 110 1.26 -26.43 7.28
CA ALA A 110 0.48 -27.57 7.72
C ALA A 110 1.04 -28.91 7.22
N VAL A 111 1.57 -28.96 5.99
CA VAL A 111 2.29 -30.13 5.49
C VAL A 111 3.47 -30.45 6.41
N ALA A 112 4.27 -29.46 6.81
CA ALA A 112 5.44 -29.71 7.66
C ALA A 112 5.11 -30.36 9.02
N GLU A 113 3.89 -30.16 9.55
CA GLU A 113 3.44 -30.85 10.77
C GLU A 113 3.37 -32.37 10.62
N ALA A 114 3.12 -32.88 9.40
CA ALA A 114 3.07 -34.31 9.11
C ALA A 114 4.46 -34.94 8.87
N TYR A 115 5.52 -34.12 8.74
CA TYR A 115 6.88 -34.58 8.40
C TYR A 115 7.88 -34.05 9.45
N PRO A 116 8.15 -34.80 10.54
CA PRO A 116 9.02 -34.35 11.64
C PRO A 116 10.42 -33.92 11.21
N ASP A 117 11.03 -34.62 10.25
CA ASP A 117 12.38 -34.29 9.74
C ASP A 117 12.40 -32.96 8.98
N LEU A 118 11.32 -32.63 8.26
CA LEU A 118 11.16 -31.33 7.60
C LEU A 118 10.97 -30.23 8.64
N LYS A 119 10.11 -30.49 9.64
CA LYS A 119 9.84 -29.53 10.72
C LYS A 119 11.10 -29.20 11.53
N ALA A 120 11.99 -30.17 11.71
CA ALA A 120 13.28 -29.98 12.37
C ALA A 120 14.40 -29.44 11.44
N SER A 121 14.12 -29.27 10.14
CA SER A 121 15.13 -28.82 9.19
C SER A 121 15.43 -27.33 9.36
N ASN A 122 16.68 -26.99 9.69
CA ASN A 122 17.12 -25.60 9.84
C ASN A 122 16.84 -24.74 8.59
N ASN A 123 17.01 -25.31 7.39
CA ASN A 123 16.72 -24.58 6.14
C ASN A 123 15.23 -24.22 6.03
N PHE A 124 14.34 -25.13 6.44
CA PHE A 124 12.90 -24.88 6.43
C PHE A 124 12.50 -23.85 7.49
N LEU A 125 13.03 -23.98 8.71
CA LEU A 125 12.78 -23.04 9.81
C LEU A 125 13.23 -21.62 9.43
N ASN A 126 14.42 -21.46 8.85
CA ASN A 126 14.92 -20.15 8.39
C ASN A 126 14.00 -19.55 7.31
N LEU A 127 13.54 -20.34 6.33
CA LEU A 127 12.64 -19.86 5.29
C LEU A 127 11.25 -19.49 5.86
N GLN A 128 10.75 -20.26 6.82
CA GLN A 128 9.50 -19.96 7.51
C GLN A 128 9.61 -18.65 8.30
N GLU A 129 10.72 -18.42 9.01
CA GLU A 129 11.01 -17.18 9.71
C GLU A 129 11.06 -16.00 8.75
N GLU A 130 11.85 -16.09 7.67
CA GLU A 130 11.95 -15.02 6.66
C GLU A 130 10.60 -14.68 6.01
N LEU A 131 9.77 -15.69 5.71
CA LEU A 131 8.44 -15.48 5.15
C LEU A 131 7.49 -14.82 6.16
N THR A 132 7.58 -15.20 7.44
CA THR A 132 6.79 -14.62 8.53
C THR A 132 7.18 -13.17 8.77
N ASP A 133 8.48 -12.88 8.82
CA ASP A 133 9.02 -11.53 8.93
C ASP A 133 8.62 -10.65 7.75
N THR A 134 8.62 -11.22 6.54
CA THR A 134 8.19 -10.49 5.35
C THR A 134 6.69 -10.18 5.41
N GLU A 135 5.85 -11.11 5.88
CA GLU A 135 4.42 -10.84 6.10
C GLU A 135 4.19 -9.72 7.13
N ASN A 136 4.92 -9.75 8.25
CA ASN A 136 4.85 -8.69 9.26
C ASN A 136 5.20 -7.33 8.65
N LYS A 137 6.27 -7.25 7.85
CA LYS A 137 6.67 -6.02 7.13
C LYS A 137 5.64 -5.58 6.10
N ILE A 138 4.99 -6.51 5.38
CA ILE A 138 3.88 -6.20 4.46
C ILE A 138 2.73 -5.57 5.23
N SER A 139 2.36 -6.14 6.38
CA SER A 139 1.28 -5.62 7.23
C SER A 139 1.56 -4.19 7.72
N TYR A 140 2.76 -3.92 8.23
CA TYR A 140 3.15 -2.56 8.62
C TYR A 140 3.19 -1.59 7.44
N SER A 141 3.74 -2.02 6.30
CA SER A 141 3.80 -1.18 5.08
C SER A 141 2.40 -0.87 4.54
N ARG A 142 1.47 -1.82 4.64
CA ARG A 142 0.05 -1.64 4.30
C ARG A 142 -0.60 -0.57 5.17
N GLN A 143 -0.43 -0.65 6.49
CA GLN A 143 -0.97 0.36 7.42
C GLN A 143 -0.40 1.75 7.10
N PHE A 144 0.90 1.83 6.83
CA PHE A 144 1.56 3.08 6.45
C PHE A 144 1.03 3.64 5.13
N TYR A 145 0.89 2.81 4.09
CA TYR A 145 0.30 3.19 2.81
C TYR A 145 -1.15 3.68 2.99
N ASN A 146 -2.00 2.91 3.67
CA ASN A 146 -3.40 3.26 3.90
C ASN A 146 -3.53 4.57 4.69
N SER A 147 -2.65 4.81 5.67
CA SER A 147 -2.62 6.09 6.40
C SER A 147 -2.28 7.29 5.48
N ASN A 148 -1.34 7.12 4.55
CA ASN A 148 -1.02 8.16 3.57
C ASN A 148 -2.16 8.37 2.56
N VAL A 149 -2.81 7.29 2.10
CA VAL A 149 -4.00 7.35 1.24
C VAL A 149 -5.13 8.10 1.95
N LEU A 150 -5.38 7.80 3.23
CA LEU A 150 -6.39 8.48 4.03
C LEU A 150 -6.08 9.98 4.15
N ALA A 151 -4.84 10.35 4.49
CA ALA A 151 -4.43 11.75 4.62
C ALA A 151 -4.61 12.52 3.29
N TYR A 152 -4.19 11.91 2.18
CA TYR A 152 -4.36 12.49 0.85
C TYR A 152 -5.83 12.62 0.44
N ASN A 153 -6.60 11.53 0.54
CA ASN A 153 -8.02 11.51 0.19
C ASN A 153 -8.82 12.51 1.04
N SER A 154 -8.50 12.63 2.33
CA SER A 154 -9.11 13.63 3.22
C SER A 154 -8.74 15.05 2.80
N SER A 155 -7.48 15.29 2.44
CA SER A 155 -7.01 16.61 2.00
C SER A 155 -7.73 17.07 0.73
N ILE A 156 -7.85 16.22 -0.29
CA ILE A 156 -8.56 16.57 -1.53
C ILE A 156 -10.08 16.70 -1.36
N LYS A 157 -10.65 16.23 -0.23
CA LYS A 157 -12.07 16.35 0.13
C LYS A 157 -12.36 17.47 1.12
N THR A 158 -11.35 18.24 1.55
CA THR A 158 -11.51 19.26 2.58
C THR A 158 -11.23 20.65 2.02
N PHE A 159 -12.03 21.65 2.43
CA PHE A 159 -11.74 23.05 2.10
C PHE A 159 -10.45 23.50 2.81
N PRO A 160 -9.54 24.23 2.15
CA PRO A 160 -9.64 24.82 0.81
C PRO A 160 -9.18 23.90 -0.35
N ALA A 161 -8.50 22.81 -0.04
CA ALA A 161 -7.82 21.94 -1.01
C ALA A 161 -8.76 21.28 -2.04
N MET A 162 -10.03 21.01 -1.71
CA MET A 162 -11.02 20.44 -2.65
C MET A 162 -11.19 21.25 -3.95
N ILE A 163 -11.18 22.58 -3.87
CA ILE A 163 -11.34 23.45 -5.05
C ILE A 163 -10.18 23.21 -6.02
N PHE A 164 -8.97 23.15 -5.47
CA PHE A 164 -7.74 22.93 -6.23
C PHE A 164 -7.64 21.49 -6.73
N ALA A 165 -8.10 20.52 -5.94
CA ALA A 165 -8.11 19.12 -6.33
C ALA A 165 -8.92 18.91 -7.62
N ASN A 166 -10.11 19.51 -7.70
CA ASN A 166 -10.96 19.44 -8.88
C ASN A 166 -10.34 20.18 -10.08
N MET A 167 -9.75 21.36 -9.86
CA MET A 167 -9.16 22.18 -10.93
C MET A 167 -7.89 21.58 -11.54
N PHE A 168 -7.05 20.92 -10.73
CA PHE A 168 -5.76 20.36 -11.15
C PHE A 168 -5.76 18.83 -11.29
N GLY A 169 -6.92 18.17 -11.20
CA GLY A 169 -7.07 16.74 -11.45
C GLY A 169 -6.47 15.84 -10.37
N PHE A 170 -6.48 16.25 -9.11
CA PHE A 170 -6.16 15.36 -7.99
C PHE A 170 -7.33 14.42 -7.73
N LYS A 171 -7.14 13.13 -8.05
CA LYS A 171 -8.14 12.06 -7.89
C LYS A 171 -7.85 11.24 -6.63
N GLU A 172 -8.89 10.64 -6.07
CA GLU A 172 -8.75 9.72 -4.94
C GLU A 172 -7.76 8.60 -5.25
N SER A 173 -6.92 8.31 -4.26
CA SER A 173 -6.07 7.14 -4.26
C SER A 173 -6.78 5.98 -3.58
N GLU A 174 -6.37 4.80 -3.97
CA GLU A 174 -7.04 3.55 -3.67
C GLU A 174 -6.33 2.86 -2.49
N PHE A 175 -7.06 2.37 -1.50
CA PHE A 175 -6.48 1.66 -0.35
C PHE A 175 -5.91 0.29 -0.76
N PHE A 176 -4.90 -0.19 -0.03
CA PHE A 176 -4.31 -1.51 -0.22
C PHE A 176 -5.09 -2.52 0.63
N GLU A 177 -6.25 -2.92 0.14
CA GLU A 177 -7.17 -3.83 0.82
C GLU A 177 -7.83 -4.77 -0.18
N THR A 178 -8.30 -5.91 0.32
CA THR A 178 -9.20 -6.78 -0.43
C THR A 178 -10.64 -6.30 -0.36
N GLU A 179 -11.46 -6.70 -1.33
CA GLU A 179 -12.89 -6.38 -1.33
C GLU A 179 -13.62 -6.86 -0.06
N GLU A 180 -13.13 -7.92 0.59
CA GLU A 180 -13.69 -8.41 1.84
C GLU A 180 -13.29 -7.55 3.06
N GLU A 181 -12.07 -7.05 3.08
CA GLU A 181 -11.57 -6.13 4.12
C GLU A 181 -12.30 -4.77 3.99
N ALA A 182 -12.38 -4.23 2.78
CA ALA A 182 -13.09 -2.98 2.51
C ALA A 182 -14.58 -3.05 2.92
N LYS A 183 -15.25 -4.21 2.71
CA LYS A 183 -16.64 -4.42 3.15
C LYS A 183 -16.82 -4.49 4.68
N LYS A 184 -15.77 -4.88 5.43
CA LYS A 184 -15.82 -4.93 6.90
C LYS A 184 -15.69 -3.53 7.51
N GLU A 185 -14.89 -2.65 6.91
CA GLU A 185 -14.68 -1.29 7.42
C GLU A 185 -15.88 -0.35 7.18
N VAL A 186 -16.66 -0.56 6.11
CA VAL A 186 -17.84 0.28 5.79
C VAL A 186 -19.00 0.14 6.79
N LYS A 187 -18.94 -0.82 7.73
CA LYS A 187 -19.94 -0.98 8.80
C LYS A 187 -19.64 -0.09 10.02
N VAL A 188 -19.58 1.22 9.82
CA VAL A 188 -19.79 2.17 10.93
C VAL A 188 -21.23 2.63 10.85
N GLN A 189 -22.11 1.96 11.61
CA GLN A 189 -23.48 2.44 11.83
C GLN A 189 -23.41 3.65 12.76
N PHE A 190 -23.98 4.76 12.31
CA PHE A 190 -24.27 5.92 13.15
C PHE A 190 -25.42 5.62 14.10
#